data_AF-G2QA32-F1
#
_entry.id   AF-G2QA32-F1
#
_cell.length_a   1.000
_cell.length_b   1.000
_cell.length_c   1.000
_cell.angle_alpha   90.00
_cell.angle_beta   90.00
_cell.angle_gamma   90.00
#
_symmetry.space_group_name_H-M   'P 1'
#
loop_
_entity.id
_entity.type
_entity.pdbx_description
1 polymer ?
#
loop_
_entity_poly.entity_id
_entity_poly.type
_entity_poly.pdbx_seq_one_letter_code
_entity_poly.pdbx_strand_id
1 'polypeptide(L)'
;MAPGILVDEPQSSPAQPLKRNDEAPRHIFPDGVRTSGQHPPLYDALKPYAAFPKHITGPTVWQASEFTSNPERWVHPLTPTEIEELSQAADAFIASGAPLTGISKESFDLPTFSKTLSALRDDLLNAKGFALLKNFPTHLWSPEKTAVAYLGLGTHLGYPVSQNGRGHVLGHVKDVGDDPTQIHAVRIYRTAARQFFHADDSDIVGLLCLHRAQEGGESDIVSVHRVWNVLQEEHPDVAELLTKPIWYFDRKGEVSDGQEEYIRQPVVYLENGGRGRLYCKWDPYYVRSLGRFVERGLVPPLSDEQKRAMDILEEVCQREALHMILEVGDVQFVSNAHLLHARTAYKDFAPPAPRRHLLRLWLATPEGEGGWALPMPDSHEKKRGGVQVNDTPPKAPLDAE
;
A
#
# COMPACT_ATOMS: atom_id res chain seq x y z
N MET A 1 35.83 10.73 47.23
CA MET A 1 34.95 11.64 46.46
C MET A 1 35.50 11.65 45.04
N ALA A 2 35.00 10.76 44.18
CA ALA A 2 35.51 10.54 42.83
C ALA A 2 34.91 11.57 41.84
N PRO A 3 35.65 12.00 40.81
CA PRO A 3 35.18 12.96 39.82
C PRO A 3 34.24 12.30 38.80
N GLY A 4 33.21 13.04 38.38
CA GLY A 4 32.16 12.58 37.47
C GLY A 4 32.64 12.36 36.04
N ILE A 5 32.11 11.31 35.42
CA ILE A 5 32.30 10.97 34.01
C ILE A 5 31.33 11.82 33.19
N LEU A 6 31.87 12.69 32.33
CA LEU A 6 31.13 13.34 31.25
C LEU A 6 30.91 12.28 30.15
N VAL A 7 29.65 12.10 29.77
CA VAL A 7 29.26 11.26 28.64
C VAL A 7 29.36 12.15 27.40
N ASP A 8 30.30 11.86 26.50
CA ASP A 8 30.43 12.55 25.22
C ASP A 8 29.21 12.25 24.34
N GLU A 9 28.57 13.31 23.82
CA GLU A 9 27.56 13.19 22.77
C GLU A 9 28.17 12.59 21.49
N PRO A 10 27.47 11.69 20.80
CA PRO A 10 27.98 11.11 19.57
C PRO A 10 28.14 12.19 18.50
N GLN A 11 29.38 12.44 18.10
CA GLN A 11 29.71 13.29 16.94
C GLN A 11 29.02 12.73 15.69
N SER A 12 28.16 13.55 15.08
CA SER A 12 27.55 13.24 13.80
C SER A 12 28.63 13.20 12.71
N SER A 13 28.78 12.04 12.07
CA SER A 13 29.55 11.91 10.85
C SER A 13 29.01 12.89 9.79
N PRO A 14 29.87 13.52 8.97
CA PRO A 14 29.42 14.43 7.94
C PRO A 14 28.52 13.68 6.95
N ALA A 15 27.24 14.09 6.90
CA ALA A 15 26.25 13.51 6.01
C ALA A 15 26.73 13.64 4.56
N GLN A 16 26.88 12.52 3.85
CA GLN A 16 26.93 12.55 2.41
C GLN A 16 25.68 13.29 1.91
N PRO A 17 25.79 14.18 0.90
CA PRO A 17 24.61 14.84 0.36
C PRO A 17 23.61 13.77 -0.08
N LEU A 18 22.42 13.79 0.52
CA LEU A 18 21.33 12.90 0.18
C LEU A 18 21.11 13.01 -1.34
N LYS A 19 21.42 11.94 -2.09
CA LYS A 19 21.13 11.88 -3.52
C LYS A 19 19.63 12.13 -3.68
N ARG A 20 19.24 13.18 -4.39
CA ARG A 20 17.82 13.49 -4.61
C ARG A 20 17.14 12.33 -5.35
N ASN A 21 15.91 12.00 -4.95
CA ASN A 21 15.16 10.89 -5.55
C ASN A 21 14.69 11.19 -6.98
N ASP A 22 14.49 12.47 -7.32
CA ASP A 22 14.05 12.94 -8.63
C ASP A 22 15.20 13.14 -9.65
N GLU A 23 16.44 12.90 -9.23
CA GLU A 23 17.65 12.93 -10.05
C GLU A 23 18.40 11.60 -9.98
N ALA A 24 17.66 10.50 -9.83
CA ALA A 24 18.25 9.18 -9.66
C ALA A 24 18.96 8.71 -10.95
N PRO A 25 20.06 7.94 -10.85
CA PRO A 25 20.83 7.55 -12.03
C PRO A 25 19.98 6.73 -13.01
N ARG A 26 19.80 7.22 -14.24
CA ARG A 26 18.91 6.59 -15.24
C ARG A 26 19.32 5.18 -15.68
N HIS A 27 20.59 4.83 -15.51
CA HIS A 27 21.06 3.46 -15.75
C HIS A 27 20.61 2.48 -14.67
N ILE A 28 20.16 2.97 -13.50
CA ILE A 28 19.55 2.19 -12.42
C ILE A 28 18.02 2.34 -12.46
N PHE A 29 17.54 3.58 -12.55
CA PHE A 29 16.12 3.94 -12.52
C PHE A 29 15.72 4.52 -13.89
N PRO A 30 15.16 3.73 -14.83
CA PRO A 30 14.99 4.18 -16.21
C PRO A 30 14.19 5.49 -16.39
N ASP A 31 13.21 5.73 -15.52
CA ASP A 31 12.43 6.97 -15.51
C ASP A 31 13.13 8.16 -14.83
N GLY A 32 14.27 7.92 -14.18
CA GLY A 32 15.05 8.90 -13.44
C GLY A 32 14.54 9.18 -12.02
N VAL A 33 13.57 8.42 -11.53
CA VAL A 33 12.94 8.64 -10.23
C VAL A 33 13.05 7.40 -9.34
N ARG A 34 13.72 7.54 -8.21
CA ARG A 34 13.85 6.50 -7.18
C ARG A 34 12.66 6.55 -6.21
N THR A 35 12.19 5.39 -5.77
CA THR A 35 11.22 5.28 -4.68
C THR A 35 11.83 5.81 -3.38
N SER A 36 11.11 6.66 -2.64
CA SER A 36 11.65 7.28 -1.41
C SER A 36 11.89 6.26 -0.29
N GLY A 37 11.04 5.23 -0.20
CA GLY A 37 11.09 4.19 0.81
C GLY A 37 10.25 4.53 2.04
N GLN A 38 10.40 3.73 3.09
CA GLN A 38 9.64 3.94 4.32
C GLN A 38 10.35 4.95 5.23
N HIS A 39 9.60 5.92 5.75
CA HIS A 39 10.10 6.95 6.67
C HIS A 39 9.32 6.95 8.00
N PRO A 40 9.96 7.30 9.12
CA PRO A 40 9.23 7.75 10.30
C PRO A 40 8.54 9.09 10.02
N PRO A 41 7.45 9.40 10.74
CA PRO A 41 6.80 10.69 10.60
C PRO A 41 7.71 11.83 11.09
N LEU A 42 7.41 13.03 10.61
CA LEU A 42 7.88 14.26 11.21
C LEU A 42 7.18 14.42 12.57
N TYR A 43 7.85 14.05 13.66
CA TYR A 43 7.23 14.01 14.99
C TYR A 43 6.63 15.35 15.43
N ASP A 44 7.26 16.47 15.07
CA ASP A 44 6.77 17.83 15.38
C ASP A 44 5.50 18.21 14.59
N ALA A 45 5.20 17.50 13.50
CA ALA A 45 3.97 17.68 12.74
C ALA A 45 2.79 16.87 13.30
N LEU A 46 3.06 15.86 14.14
CA LEU A 46 2.02 15.03 14.75
C LEU A 46 1.12 15.87 15.67
N LYS A 47 -0.18 15.62 15.60
CA LYS A 47 -1.18 16.31 16.41
C LYS A 47 -1.54 15.48 17.64
N PRO A 48 -1.85 16.10 18.80
CA PRO A 48 -2.35 15.36 19.95
C PRO A 48 -3.79 14.88 19.71
N TYR A 49 -4.22 13.82 20.41
CA TYR A 49 -5.58 13.26 20.30
C TYR A 49 -6.71 14.29 20.44
N ALA A 50 -6.52 15.33 21.27
CA ALA A 50 -7.50 16.39 21.45
C ALA A 50 -7.82 17.19 20.15
N ALA A 51 -6.93 17.16 19.16
CA ALA A 51 -7.14 17.78 17.86
C ALA A 51 -7.89 16.90 16.86
N PHE A 52 -8.06 15.60 17.15
CA PHE A 52 -8.71 14.66 16.24
C PHE A 52 -10.24 14.84 16.29
N PRO A 53 -10.92 14.62 15.15
CA PRO A 53 -12.37 14.74 15.08
C PRO A 53 -13.02 13.68 15.97
N LYS A 54 -14.03 14.08 16.76
CA LYS A 54 -14.89 13.14 17.49
C LYS A 54 -15.86 12.39 16.58
N HIS A 55 -16.16 12.97 15.42
CA HIS A 55 -16.96 12.36 14.38
C HIS A 55 -16.54 12.92 13.03
N ILE A 56 -16.36 12.06 12.04
CA ILE A 56 -16.01 12.40 10.66
C ILE A 56 -17.25 12.25 9.79
N THR A 57 -17.45 13.18 8.86
CA THR A 57 -18.50 13.14 7.83
C THR A 57 -17.87 13.27 6.44
N GLY A 58 -18.68 13.06 5.40
CA GLY A 58 -18.25 13.24 4.00
C GLY A 58 -18.10 11.92 3.23
N PRO A 59 -17.66 11.99 1.97
CA PRO A 59 -17.79 10.88 1.00
C PRO A 59 -16.88 9.68 1.30
N THR A 60 -15.85 9.87 2.11
CA THR A 60 -14.96 8.81 2.63
C THR A 60 -15.58 7.98 3.75
N VAL A 61 -16.72 8.43 4.33
CA VAL A 61 -17.42 7.74 5.42
C VAL A 61 -18.59 6.98 4.80
N TRP A 62 -18.48 5.65 4.76
CA TRP A 62 -19.50 4.80 4.16
C TRP A 62 -19.64 3.48 4.91
N GLN A 63 -20.77 2.82 4.73
CA GLN A 63 -21.05 1.46 5.23
C GLN A 63 -21.17 0.47 4.07
N ALA A 64 -20.83 -0.81 4.31
CA ALA A 64 -20.89 -1.85 3.28
C ALA A 64 -22.29 -1.96 2.62
N SER A 65 -23.36 -1.80 3.40
CA SER A 65 -24.75 -1.87 2.93
C SER A 65 -25.09 -0.88 1.82
N GLU A 66 -24.35 0.23 1.71
CA GLU A 66 -24.51 1.21 0.65
C GLU A 66 -24.08 0.69 -0.73
N PHE A 67 -23.23 -0.34 -0.76
CA PHE A 67 -22.59 -0.87 -1.96
C PHE A 67 -22.99 -2.32 -2.29
N THR A 68 -23.32 -3.13 -1.28
CA THR A 68 -23.68 -4.55 -1.47
C THR A 68 -24.81 -4.74 -2.48
N SER A 69 -25.81 -3.86 -2.47
CA SER A 69 -26.95 -3.93 -3.40
C SER A 69 -26.85 -2.97 -4.59
N ASN A 70 -25.76 -2.19 -4.70
CA ASN A 70 -25.60 -1.11 -5.66
C ASN A 70 -24.24 -1.17 -6.37
N PRO A 71 -23.93 -2.26 -7.10
CA PRO A 71 -22.63 -2.45 -7.75
C PRO A 71 -22.27 -1.34 -8.75
N GLU A 72 -23.24 -0.71 -9.39
CA GLU A 72 -23.04 0.41 -10.32
C GLU A 72 -22.35 1.63 -9.69
N ARG A 73 -22.32 1.73 -8.35
CA ARG A 73 -21.62 2.81 -7.64
C ARG A 73 -20.10 2.63 -7.58
N TRP A 74 -19.59 1.44 -7.85
CA TRP A 74 -18.18 1.09 -7.65
C TRP A 74 -17.59 0.12 -8.69
N VAL A 75 -18.41 -0.45 -9.56
CA VAL A 75 -18.00 -1.35 -10.63
C VAL A 75 -18.01 -0.62 -11.96
N HIS A 76 -16.88 -0.63 -12.68
CA HIS A 76 -16.73 -0.13 -14.05
C HIS A 76 -16.35 -1.28 -14.98
N PRO A 77 -17.30 -1.87 -15.72
CA PRO A 77 -16.98 -2.81 -16.78
C PRO A 77 -16.24 -2.10 -17.90
N LEU A 78 -15.01 -2.54 -18.20
CA LEU A 78 -14.25 -1.97 -19.32
C LEU A 78 -15.02 -2.17 -20.62
N THR A 79 -15.17 -1.07 -21.36
CA THR A 79 -15.84 -1.10 -22.66
C THR A 79 -14.92 -1.68 -23.74
N PRO A 80 -15.46 -2.18 -24.86
CA PRO A 80 -14.64 -2.65 -25.98
C PRO A 80 -13.66 -1.59 -26.49
N THR A 81 -14.05 -0.30 -26.46
CA THR A 81 -13.18 0.81 -26.88
C THR A 81 -12.04 1.04 -25.90
N GLU A 82 -12.30 1.00 -24.59
CA GLU A 82 -11.24 1.11 -23.57
C GLU A 82 -10.26 -0.08 -23.63
N ILE A 83 -10.77 -1.30 -23.86
CA ILE A 83 -9.94 -2.50 -24.03
C ILE A 83 -9.06 -2.39 -25.28
N GLU A 84 -9.61 -1.93 -26.39
CA GLU A 84 -8.85 -1.74 -27.63
C GLU A 84 -7.78 -0.66 -27.48
N GLU A 85 -8.09 0.45 -26.81
CA GLU A 85 -7.13 1.51 -26.52
C GLU A 85 -5.97 1.00 -25.63
N LEU A 86 -6.28 0.24 -24.57
CA LEU A 86 -5.26 -0.43 -23.75
C LEU A 86 -4.40 -1.41 -24.55
N SER A 87 -5.03 -2.18 -25.44
CA SER A 87 -4.37 -3.14 -26.32
C SER A 87 -3.34 -2.45 -27.20
N GLN A 88 -3.73 -1.37 -27.88
CA GLN A 88 -2.89 -0.59 -28.79
C GLN A 88 -1.73 0.09 -28.06
N ALA A 89 -2.00 0.71 -26.90
CA ALA A 89 -0.95 1.33 -26.09
C ALA A 89 0.08 0.30 -25.60
N ALA A 90 -0.37 -0.90 -25.20
CA ALA A 90 0.51 -1.98 -24.79
C ALA A 90 1.36 -2.52 -25.95
N ASP A 91 0.78 -2.73 -27.12
CA ASP A 91 1.52 -3.18 -28.30
C ASP A 91 2.56 -2.15 -28.75
N ALA A 92 2.21 -0.86 -28.72
CA ALA A 92 3.12 0.24 -29.02
C ALA A 92 4.30 0.31 -28.02
N PHE A 93 4.02 0.16 -26.72
CA PHE A 93 5.06 0.14 -25.70
C PHE A 93 6.00 -1.06 -25.87
N ILE A 94 5.46 -2.26 -26.10
CA ILE A 94 6.26 -3.47 -26.37
C ILE A 94 7.15 -3.26 -27.61
N ALA A 95 6.58 -2.73 -28.69
CA ALA A 95 7.32 -2.47 -29.92
C ALA A 95 8.45 -1.43 -29.77
N SER A 96 8.34 -0.52 -28.79
CA SER A 96 9.40 0.46 -28.50
C SER A 96 10.68 -0.17 -27.94
N GLY A 97 10.60 -1.37 -27.37
CA GLY A 97 11.70 -2.03 -26.67
C GLY A 97 12.13 -1.34 -25.37
N ALA A 98 11.37 -0.35 -24.88
CA ALA A 98 11.63 0.30 -23.61
C ALA A 98 11.44 -0.69 -22.44
N PRO A 99 12.29 -0.61 -21.40
CA PRO A 99 12.12 -1.48 -20.23
C PRO A 99 10.80 -1.17 -19.54
N LEU A 100 10.05 -2.22 -19.14
CA LEU A 100 8.78 -2.09 -18.42
C LEU A 100 8.91 -1.25 -17.13
N THR A 101 10.08 -1.27 -16.49
CA THR A 101 10.38 -0.48 -15.29
C THR A 101 10.54 1.02 -15.55
N GLY A 102 10.60 1.44 -16.82
CA GLY A 102 10.58 2.83 -17.26
C GLY A 102 9.23 3.28 -17.83
N ILE A 103 8.18 2.46 -17.73
CA ILE A 103 6.85 2.85 -18.16
C ILE A 103 6.36 4.06 -17.35
N SER A 104 5.79 5.02 -18.07
CA SER A 104 5.28 6.28 -17.56
C SER A 104 3.97 6.62 -18.26
N LYS A 105 3.25 7.59 -17.70
CA LYS A 105 2.02 8.11 -18.31
C LYS A 105 2.28 8.64 -19.72
N GLU A 106 3.45 9.25 -19.95
CA GLU A 106 3.84 9.81 -21.24
C GLU A 106 4.19 8.73 -22.27
N SER A 107 4.76 7.60 -21.84
CA SER A 107 5.09 6.49 -22.73
C SER A 107 3.92 5.53 -22.97
N PHE A 108 2.85 5.63 -22.18
CA PHE A 108 1.66 4.78 -22.26
C PHE A 108 0.40 5.66 -22.37
N ASP A 109 0.22 6.27 -23.53
CA ASP A 109 -0.86 7.23 -23.74
C ASP A 109 -2.23 6.55 -23.89
N LEU A 110 -3.25 7.14 -23.27
CA LEU A 110 -4.65 6.69 -23.29
C LEU A 110 -5.55 7.92 -23.53
N PRO A 111 -5.53 8.52 -24.73
CA PRO A 111 -6.15 9.82 -25.00
C PRO A 111 -7.64 9.90 -24.67
N THR A 112 -8.37 8.79 -24.77
CA THR A 112 -9.80 8.73 -24.45
C THR A 112 -10.03 8.23 -23.03
N PHE A 113 -9.45 7.08 -22.67
CA PHE A 113 -9.68 6.44 -21.37
C PHE A 113 -9.06 7.22 -20.19
N SER A 114 -8.04 8.05 -20.41
CA SER A 114 -7.45 8.91 -19.37
C SER A 114 -8.45 9.83 -18.66
N LYS A 115 -9.55 10.21 -19.31
CA LYS A 115 -10.63 10.99 -18.68
C LYS A 115 -11.36 10.17 -17.61
N THR A 116 -11.72 8.93 -17.92
CA THR A 116 -12.32 7.99 -16.96
C THR A 116 -11.34 7.68 -15.84
N LEU A 117 -10.06 7.45 -16.16
CA LEU A 117 -9.02 7.18 -15.16
C LEU A 117 -8.77 8.39 -14.24
N SER A 118 -8.89 9.62 -14.75
CA SER A 118 -8.80 10.83 -13.93
C SER A 118 -9.96 10.94 -12.93
N ALA A 119 -11.18 10.64 -13.35
CA ALA A 119 -12.35 10.59 -12.46
C ALA A 119 -12.23 9.46 -11.43
N LEU A 120 -11.77 8.29 -11.86
CA LEU A 120 -11.47 7.16 -10.97
C LEU A 120 -10.41 7.55 -9.93
N ARG A 121 -9.33 8.20 -10.34
CA ARG A 121 -8.28 8.67 -9.42
C ARG A 121 -8.84 9.64 -8.37
N ASP A 122 -9.69 10.58 -8.78
CA ASP A 122 -10.31 11.50 -7.82
C ASP A 122 -11.22 10.77 -6.82
N ASP A 123 -11.98 9.78 -7.28
CA ASP A 123 -12.84 8.97 -6.41
C ASP A 123 -12.03 8.10 -5.41
N LEU A 124 -10.89 7.55 -5.85
CA LEU A 124 -9.94 6.84 -4.99
C LEU A 124 -9.33 7.78 -3.93
N LEU A 125 -8.96 9.00 -4.31
CA LEU A 125 -8.31 9.92 -3.38
C LEU A 125 -9.29 10.64 -2.47
N ASN A 126 -10.44 11.08 -2.97
CA ASN A 126 -11.29 12.08 -2.32
C ASN A 126 -12.72 11.64 -2.05
N ALA A 127 -13.12 10.43 -2.47
CA ALA A 127 -14.46 9.90 -2.22
C ALA A 127 -14.42 8.52 -1.54
N LYS A 128 -15.09 7.49 -2.09
CA LYS A 128 -15.23 6.18 -1.45
C LYS A 128 -13.92 5.41 -1.33
N GLY A 129 -12.92 5.72 -2.16
CA GLY A 129 -11.58 5.17 -2.01
C GLY A 129 -11.30 3.86 -2.72
N PHE A 130 -12.30 3.26 -3.37
CA PHE A 130 -12.14 1.97 -4.05
C PHE A 130 -12.95 1.89 -5.34
N ALA A 131 -12.52 1.02 -6.25
CA ALA A 131 -13.28 0.68 -7.44
C ALA A 131 -12.94 -0.73 -7.92
N LEU A 132 -13.80 -1.30 -8.75
CA LEU A 132 -13.60 -2.56 -9.44
C LEU A 132 -13.74 -2.36 -10.94
N LEU A 133 -12.64 -2.50 -11.69
CA LEU A 133 -12.72 -2.61 -13.14
C LEU A 133 -12.98 -4.07 -13.50
N LYS A 134 -13.95 -4.33 -14.39
CA LYS A 134 -14.22 -5.70 -14.89
C LYS A 134 -13.76 -5.86 -16.33
N ASN A 135 -13.59 -7.11 -16.74
CA ASN A 135 -13.29 -7.52 -18.11
C ASN A 135 -11.90 -7.12 -18.61
N PHE A 136 -10.91 -6.98 -17.71
CA PHE A 136 -9.52 -6.88 -18.14
C PHE A 136 -9.13 -8.18 -18.86
N PRO A 137 -8.61 -8.13 -20.10
CA PRO A 137 -8.57 -9.29 -21.01
C PRO A 137 -7.35 -10.21 -20.77
N THR A 138 -7.15 -10.63 -19.52
CA THR A 138 -6.06 -11.51 -19.09
C THR A 138 -6.05 -12.87 -19.78
N HIS A 139 -7.20 -13.35 -20.24
CA HIS A 139 -7.34 -14.62 -20.95
C HIS A 139 -7.03 -14.51 -22.46
N LEU A 140 -6.94 -13.30 -23.00
CA LEU A 140 -6.63 -13.05 -24.42
C LEU A 140 -5.20 -12.58 -24.63
N TRP A 141 -4.63 -11.88 -23.65
CA TRP A 141 -3.29 -11.31 -23.75
C TRP A 141 -2.22 -12.25 -23.19
N SER A 142 -1.02 -12.16 -23.75
CA SER A 142 0.16 -12.81 -23.17
C SER A 142 0.46 -12.25 -21.77
N PRO A 143 1.25 -12.96 -20.94
CA PRO A 143 1.71 -12.41 -19.67
C PRO A 143 2.42 -11.07 -19.81
N GLU A 144 3.25 -10.91 -20.84
CA GLU A 144 3.94 -9.65 -21.13
C GLU A 144 2.97 -8.50 -21.46
N LYS A 145 2.03 -8.72 -22.39
CA LYS A 145 1.04 -7.70 -22.75
C LYS A 145 0.11 -7.36 -21.59
N THR A 146 -0.26 -8.35 -20.79
CA THR A 146 -1.04 -8.15 -19.57
C THR A 146 -0.28 -7.28 -18.57
N ALA A 147 1.00 -7.57 -18.32
CA ALA A 147 1.86 -6.81 -17.42
C ALA A 147 2.04 -5.35 -17.90
N VAL A 148 2.31 -5.15 -19.19
CA VAL A 148 2.47 -3.83 -19.81
C VAL A 148 1.17 -3.02 -19.70
N ALA A 149 0.04 -3.60 -20.11
CA ALA A 149 -1.25 -2.91 -20.08
C ALA A 149 -1.67 -2.56 -18.65
N TYR A 150 -1.43 -3.47 -17.70
CA TYR A 150 -1.82 -3.27 -16.30
C TYR A 150 -0.96 -2.21 -15.60
N LEU A 151 0.37 -2.30 -15.73
CA LEU A 151 1.28 -1.31 -15.17
C LEU A 151 1.10 0.06 -15.85
N GLY A 152 0.91 0.08 -17.17
CA GLY A 152 0.61 1.27 -17.96
C GLY A 152 -0.67 1.98 -17.52
N LEU A 153 -1.77 1.24 -17.32
CA LEU A 153 -3.00 1.76 -16.72
C LEU A 153 -2.75 2.36 -15.33
N GLY A 154 -1.92 1.71 -14.51
CA GLY A 154 -1.51 2.22 -13.20
C GLY A 154 -0.84 3.60 -13.25
N THR A 155 -0.05 3.88 -14.29
CA THR A 155 0.64 5.18 -14.44
C THR A 155 -0.31 6.38 -14.60
N HIS A 156 -1.56 6.15 -15.00
CA HIS A 156 -2.59 7.20 -15.06
C HIS A 156 -3.22 7.49 -13.69
N LEU A 157 -3.08 6.59 -12.72
CA LEU A 157 -3.60 6.73 -11.36
C LEU A 157 -2.54 7.25 -10.38
N GLY A 158 -1.27 6.92 -10.59
CA GLY A 158 -0.14 7.39 -9.79
C GLY A 158 1.20 6.84 -10.29
N TYR A 159 2.27 7.07 -9.54
CA TYR A 159 3.60 6.60 -9.90
C TYR A 159 3.87 5.20 -9.31
N PRO A 160 4.24 4.20 -10.13
CA PRO A 160 4.63 2.89 -9.60
C PRO A 160 5.82 3.01 -8.65
N VAL A 161 5.68 2.41 -7.46
CA VAL A 161 6.73 2.35 -6.45
C VAL A 161 7.19 0.92 -6.20
N SER A 162 8.40 0.77 -5.67
CA SER A 162 8.90 -0.53 -5.26
C SER A 162 8.11 -1.08 -4.06
N GLN A 163 7.83 -2.38 -4.08
CA GLN A 163 6.93 -3.07 -3.14
C GLN A 163 7.65 -3.97 -2.12
N ASN A 164 8.97 -4.13 -2.28
CA ASN A 164 9.82 -4.95 -1.41
C ASN A 164 11.30 -4.65 -1.68
N GLY A 165 12.18 -5.19 -0.85
CA GLY A 165 13.63 -5.00 -0.95
C GLY A 165 14.28 -5.56 -2.22
N ARG A 166 13.54 -6.28 -3.08
CA ARG A 166 14.04 -6.78 -4.38
C ARG A 166 13.81 -5.79 -5.53
N GLY A 167 13.16 -4.65 -5.27
CA GLY A 167 12.88 -3.65 -6.29
C GLY A 167 11.60 -3.91 -7.10
N HIS A 168 10.75 -4.87 -6.72
CA HIS A 168 9.58 -5.20 -7.54
C HIS A 168 8.57 -4.04 -7.61
N VAL A 169 8.33 -3.50 -8.81
CA VAL A 169 7.29 -2.48 -9.06
C VAL A 169 5.99 -3.10 -9.57
N LEU A 170 6.07 -4.31 -10.14
CA LEU A 170 4.94 -5.20 -10.41
C LEU A 170 5.04 -6.41 -9.48
N GLY A 171 4.13 -6.50 -8.51
CA GLY A 171 4.12 -7.53 -7.50
C GLY A 171 3.33 -8.77 -7.94
N HIS A 172 3.72 -9.94 -7.43
CA HIS A 172 3.01 -11.20 -7.65
C HIS A 172 2.48 -11.73 -6.32
N VAL A 173 1.16 -11.75 -6.18
CA VAL A 173 0.46 -12.24 -4.97
C VAL A 173 -0.03 -13.66 -5.24
N LYS A 174 0.74 -14.65 -4.78
CA LYS A 174 0.48 -16.09 -4.92
C LYS A 174 1.24 -16.85 -3.84
N ASP A 175 0.78 -18.06 -3.54
CA ASP A 175 1.51 -18.96 -2.65
C ASP A 175 2.70 -19.58 -3.39
N VAL A 176 3.89 -19.37 -2.84
CA VAL A 176 5.17 -19.92 -3.35
C VAL A 176 5.75 -20.99 -2.43
N GLY A 177 5.02 -21.38 -1.38
CA GLY A 177 5.44 -22.39 -0.42
C GLY A 177 6.25 -21.85 0.76
N ASP A 178 6.24 -20.54 0.99
CA ASP A 178 6.88 -19.93 2.16
C ASP A 178 6.13 -20.29 3.45
N ASP A 179 6.87 -20.39 4.57
CA ASP A 179 6.29 -20.69 5.89
C ASP A 179 5.75 -19.41 6.56
N PRO A 180 4.42 -19.25 6.73
CA PRO A 180 3.83 -18.05 7.32
C PRO A 180 4.18 -17.86 8.81
N THR A 181 4.70 -18.88 9.49
CA THR A 181 5.12 -18.76 10.90
C THR A 181 6.45 -18.00 11.06
N GLN A 182 7.25 -17.89 9.99
CA GLN A 182 8.48 -17.09 9.94
C GLN A 182 8.17 -15.60 9.75
N ILE A 183 7.35 -15.03 10.64
CA ILE A 183 6.71 -13.71 10.49
C ILE A 183 7.67 -12.54 10.22
N HIS A 184 8.92 -12.63 10.69
CA HIS A 184 9.95 -11.61 10.52
C HIS A 184 10.63 -11.66 9.14
N ALA A 185 10.64 -12.82 8.48
CA ALA A 185 11.32 -13.04 7.20
C ALA A 185 10.33 -13.18 6.04
N VAL A 186 9.16 -13.74 6.30
CA VAL A 186 8.15 -14.04 5.27
C VAL A 186 7.16 -12.89 5.13
N ARG A 187 6.90 -12.54 3.87
CA ARG A 187 5.84 -11.63 3.46
C ARG A 187 4.56 -12.44 3.26
N ILE A 188 3.51 -12.13 4.03
CA ILE A 188 2.28 -12.95 4.10
C ILE A 188 1.59 -13.15 2.73
N TYR A 189 1.73 -12.18 1.81
CA TYR A 189 1.19 -12.26 0.44
C TYR A 189 1.76 -13.42 -0.39
N ARG A 190 2.90 -13.99 0.03
CA ARG A 190 3.58 -15.15 -0.59
C ARG A 190 3.08 -16.50 -0.06
N THR A 191 2.04 -16.50 0.77
CA THR A 191 1.49 -17.69 1.43
C THR A 191 -0.04 -17.75 1.29
N ALA A 192 -0.61 -18.91 1.60
CA ALA A 192 -2.06 -19.13 1.62
C ALA A 192 -2.79 -18.71 2.92
N ALA A 193 -2.06 -18.22 3.94
CA ALA A 193 -2.62 -17.83 5.23
C ALA A 193 -3.54 -16.59 5.13
N ARG A 194 -4.40 -16.34 6.12
CA ARG A 194 -5.16 -15.07 6.18
C ARG A 194 -4.19 -13.87 6.17
N GLN A 195 -4.59 -12.77 5.55
CA GLN A 195 -3.94 -11.47 5.71
C GLN A 195 -4.96 -10.52 6.34
N PHE A 196 -4.69 -10.10 7.57
CA PHE A 196 -5.56 -9.22 8.38
C PHE A 196 -5.70 -7.82 7.78
N PHE A 197 -6.61 -7.00 8.31
CA PHE A 197 -6.80 -5.64 7.83
C PHE A 197 -5.51 -4.83 7.93
N HIS A 198 -5.09 -4.27 6.80
CA HIS A 198 -3.87 -3.50 6.67
C HIS A 198 -4.00 -2.43 5.57
N ALA A 199 -3.03 -1.52 5.56
CA ALA A 199 -2.73 -0.59 4.49
C ALA A 199 -1.27 -0.83 4.08
N ASP A 200 -1.06 -1.03 2.78
CA ASP A 200 0.27 -1.20 2.21
C ASP A 200 1.08 0.13 2.30
N ASP A 201 2.40 0.07 2.15
CA ASP A 201 3.27 1.26 2.13
C ASP A 201 3.18 2.03 0.79
N SER A 202 1.98 2.37 0.33
CA SER A 202 1.73 3.18 -0.88
C SER A 202 0.45 3.99 -0.72
N ASP A 203 0.11 4.89 -1.66
CA ASP A 203 -1.15 5.65 -1.59
C ASP A 203 -2.33 4.87 -2.19
N ILE A 204 -2.13 4.26 -3.36
CA ILE A 204 -3.11 3.41 -4.04
C ILE A 204 -2.53 2.01 -4.23
N VAL A 205 -3.36 0.98 -4.03
CA VAL A 205 -3.06 -0.42 -4.36
C VAL A 205 -3.99 -0.89 -5.46
N GLY A 206 -3.43 -1.57 -6.45
CA GLY A 206 -4.18 -2.29 -7.47
C GLY A 206 -3.98 -3.79 -7.34
N LEU A 207 -5.03 -4.58 -7.57
CA LEU A 207 -4.98 -6.04 -7.63
C LEU A 207 -5.70 -6.55 -8.90
N LEU A 208 -4.96 -7.08 -9.86
CA LEU A 208 -5.51 -7.74 -11.06
C LEU A 208 -5.54 -9.26 -10.86
N CYS A 209 -6.71 -9.88 -10.97
CA CYS A 209 -6.86 -11.33 -10.85
C CYS A 209 -6.54 -12.05 -12.17
N LEU A 210 -5.46 -12.85 -12.16
CA LEU A 210 -5.13 -13.77 -13.26
C LEU A 210 -5.79 -15.12 -13.04
N HIS A 211 -5.70 -15.64 -11.82
CA HIS A 211 -6.26 -16.93 -11.41
C HIS A 211 -6.80 -16.86 -9.98
N ARG A 212 -7.89 -17.58 -9.72
CA ARG A 212 -8.53 -17.69 -8.41
C ARG A 212 -8.02 -18.91 -7.64
N ALA A 213 -8.15 -18.85 -6.32
CA ALA A 213 -8.06 -20.05 -5.47
C ALA A 213 -9.26 -20.96 -5.69
N GLN A 214 -9.16 -22.21 -5.24
CA GLN A 214 -10.29 -23.15 -5.20
C GLN A 214 -11.31 -22.72 -4.14
N GLU A 215 -10.83 -22.32 -2.96
CA GLU A 215 -11.63 -21.90 -1.81
C GLU A 215 -10.97 -20.67 -1.17
N GLY A 216 -11.77 -19.68 -0.76
CA GLY A 216 -11.30 -18.47 -0.08
C GLY A 216 -10.42 -17.56 -0.94
N GLY A 217 -9.58 -16.75 -0.29
CA GLY A 217 -8.67 -15.80 -0.95
C GLY A 217 -9.38 -14.54 -1.46
N GLU A 218 -10.55 -14.30 -0.88
CA GLU A 218 -11.48 -13.21 -1.14
C GLU A 218 -11.00 -11.95 -0.41
N SER A 219 -11.43 -10.80 -0.90
CA SER A 219 -10.95 -9.49 -0.44
C SER A 219 -12.02 -8.82 0.42
N ASP A 220 -11.61 -8.24 1.55
CA ASP A 220 -12.47 -7.38 2.36
C ASP A 220 -11.88 -5.98 2.38
N ILE A 221 -12.73 -4.95 2.34
CA ILE A 221 -12.31 -3.55 2.45
C ILE A 221 -13.19 -2.79 3.45
N VAL A 222 -12.64 -1.79 4.12
CA VAL A 222 -13.38 -0.98 5.09
C VAL A 222 -12.93 0.47 5.10
N SER A 223 -13.88 1.40 5.26
CA SER A 223 -13.62 2.82 5.48
C SER A 223 -12.95 3.08 6.83
N VAL A 224 -11.73 3.62 6.81
CA VAL A 224 -11.01 4.06 8.01
C VAL A 224 -11.81 5.11 8.77
N HIS A 225 -12.49 6.02 8.08
CA HIS A 225 -13.27 7.06 8.74
C HIS A 225 -14.55 6.51 9.38
N ARG A 226 -15.15 5.46 8.82
CA ARG A 226 -16.24 4.71 9.47
C ARG A 226 -15.72 4.00 10.72
N VAL A 227 -14.62 3.27 10.60
CA VAL A 227 -13.95 2.60 11.74
C VAL A 227 -13.61 3.60 12.83
N TRP A 228 -13.06 4.76 12.48
CA TRP A 228 -12.75 5.82 13.44
C TRP A 228 -13.99 6.31 14.19
N ASN A 229 -15.09 6.55 13.50
CA ASN A 229 -16.35 6.96 14.15
C ASN A 229 -16.85 5.93 15.14
N VAL A 230 -16.80 4.64 14.78
CA VAL A 230 -17.14 3.53 15.67
C VAL A 230 -16.21 3.49 16.88
N LEU A 231 -14.90 3.61 16.68
CA LEU A 231 -13.93 3.63 17.78
C LEU A 231 -14.16 4.83 18.71
N GLN A 232 -14.48 6.02 18.20
CA GLN A 232 -14.78 7.18 19.05
C GLN A 232 -16.03 6.97 19.91
N GLU A 233 -17.02 6.24 19.39
CA GLU A 233 -18.29 5.97 20.08
C GLU A 233 -18.17 4.83 21.09
N GLU A 234 -17.59 3.70 20.69
CA GLU A 234 -17.59 2.45 21.46
C GLU A 234 -16.29 2.24 22.28
N HIS A 235 -15.15 2.76 21.78
CA HIS A 235 -13.82 2.49 22.32
C HIS A 235 -12.89 3.72 22.29
N PRO A 236 -13.27 4.86 22.91
CA PRO A 236 -12.52 6.11 22.80
C PRO A 236 -11.09 6.02 23.34
N ASP A 237 -10.85 5.10 24.29
CA ASP A 237 -9.51 4.77 24.80
C ASP A 237 -8.61 4.13 23.74
N VAL A 238 -9.17 3.25 22.89
CA VAL A 238 -8.48 2.67 21.72
C VAL A 238 -8.22 3.74 20.68
N ALA A 239 -9.23 4.57 20.36
CA ALA A 239 -9.07 5.67 19.42
C ALA A 239 -7.91 6.61 19.84
N GLU A 240 -7.84 6.98 21.13
CA GLU A 240 -6.73 7.76 21.67
C GLU A 240 -5.38 7.02 21.53
N LEU A 241 -5.32 5.74 21.92
CA LEU A 241 -4.09 4.95 21.90
C LEU A 241 -3.49 4.84 20.49
N LEU A 242 -4.32 4.70 19.46
CA LEU A 242 -3.89 4.61 18.07
C LEU A 242 -3.21 5.90 17.57
N THR A 243 -3.47 7.05 18.19
CA THR A 243 -2.82 8.33 17.86
C THR A 243 -1.47 8.56 18.51
N LYS A 244 -1.10 7.73 19.50
CA LYS A 244 0.15 7.90 20.25
C LYS A 244 1.33 7.33 19.45
N PRO A 245 2.47 8.04 19.32
CA PRO A 245 3.66 7.56 18.60
C PRO A 245 4.47 6.53 19.42
N ILE A 246 3.79 5.51 19.90
CA ILE A 246 4.33 4.41 20.75
C ILE A 246 4.27 3.06 20.04
N TRP A 247 3.83 3.03 18.79
CA TRP A 247 3.80 1.83 17.96
C TRP A 247 5.09 1.72 17.18
N TYR A 248 5.57 0.49 17.04
CA TYR A 248 6.76 0.15 16.29
C TYR A 248 6.36 -0.77 15.15
N PHE A 249 7.05 -0.65 14.01
CA PHE A 249 6.79 -1.41 12.81
C PHE A 249 8.11 -1.93 12.27
N ASP A 250 8.23 -3.24 12.13
CA ASP A 250 9.40 -3.90 11.57
C ASP A 250 9.56 -3.59 10.07
N ARG A 251 10.78 -3.28 9.62
CA ARG A 251 11.11 -3.19 8.17
C ARG A 251 11.36 -4.55 7.52
N LYS A 252 11.34 -5.64 8.31
CA LYS A 252 11.58 -7.02 7.86
C LYS A 252 12.91 -7.19 7.09
N GLY A 253 13.93 -6.47 7.52
CA GLY A 253 15.26 -6.49 6.90
C GLY A 253 15.40 -5.60 5.64
N GLU A 254 14.35 -4.90 5.23
CA GLU A 254 14.38 -3.97 4.10
C GLU A 254 14.86 -2.58 4.56
N VAL A 255 16.16 -2.51 4.87
CA VAL A 255 16.80 -1.36 5.54
C VAL A 255 17.89 -0.79 4.64
N SER A 256 17.86 0.52 4.40
CA SER A 256 18.95 1.23 3.73
C SER A 256 20.06 1.64 4.70
N ASP A 257 21.24 1.94 4.18
CA ASP A 257 22.39 2.38 4.98
C ASP A 257 22.02 3.61 5.83
N GLY A 258 22.23 3.51 7.14
CA GLY A 258 21.91 4.58 8.10
C GLY A 258 20.44 4.65 8.55
N GLN A 259 19.58 3.71 8.12
CA GLN A 259 18.22 3.59 8.65
C GLN A 259 18.17 2.61 9.84
N GLU A 260 17.23 2.89 10.75
CA GLU A 260 16.83 1.94 11.79
C GLU A 260 16.08 0.75 11.18
N GLU A 261 16.20 -0.43 11.80
CA GLU A 261 15.52 -1.66 11.35
C GLU A 261 14.01 -1.67 11.61
N TYR A 262 13.50 -0.65 12.30
CA TYR A 262 12.09 -0.45 12.63
C TYR A 262 11.70 1.03 12.52
N ILE A 263 10.39 1.29 12.47
CA ILE A 263 9.81 2.64 12.45
C ILE A 263 8.94 2.81 13.69
N ARG A 264 9.12 3.91 14.41
CA ARG A 264 8.21 4.33 15.48
C ARG A 264 7.25 5.41 14.96
N GLN A 265 5.95 5.20 15.12
CA GLN A 265 4.91 6.11 14.63
C GLN A 265 3.56 5.82 15.29
N PRO A 266 2.55 6.71 15.19
CA PRO A 266 1.18 6.35 15.51
C PRO A 266 0.55 5.48 14.41
N VAL A 267 -0.51 4.75 14.74
CA VAL A 267 -1.33 4.02 13.75
C VAL A 267 -2.20 5.02 12.97
N VAL A 268 -2.74 6.01 13.67
CA VAL A 268 -3.65 7.01 13.12
C VAL A 268 -3.08 8.41 13.33
N TYR A 269 -3.07 9.24 12.29
CA TYR A 269 -2.57 10.61 12.34
C TYR A 269 -3.39 11.55 11.47
N LEU A 270 -3.30 12.85 11.74
CA LEU A 270 -3.92 13.87 10.90
C LEU A 270 -2.97 14.29 9.79
N GLU A 271 -3.54 14.60 8.63
CA GLU A 271 -2.80 15.20 7.52
C GLU A 271 -2.21 16.57 7.93
N ASN A 272 -1.11 16.95 7.27
CA ASN A 272 -0.37 18.18 7.58
C ASN A 272 -0.63 19.34 6.61
N GLY A 273 -1.58 19.19 5.69
CA GLY A 273 -1.92 20.17 4.64
C GLY A 273 -3.15 21.05 4.91
N GLY A 274 -3.63 21.08 6.16
CA GLY A 274 -4.67 22.02 6.60
C GLY A 274 -6.14 21.61 6.42
N ARG A 275 -6.47 20.51 5.72
CA ARG A 275 -7.87 20.03 5.66
C ARG A 275 -8.23 19.07 6.81
N GLY A 276 -7.26 18.69 7.65
CA GLY A 276 -7.49 17.94 8.89
C GLY A 276 -8.01 16.51 8.71
N ARG A 277 -7.81 15.90 7.53
CA ARG A 277 -8.23 14.51 7.27
C ARG A 277 -7.42 13.51 8.08
N LEU A 278 -8.05 12.40 8.43
CA LEU A 278 -7.48 11.34 9.25
C LEU A 278 -6.91 10.23 8.36
N TYR A 279 -5.64 9.89 8.57
CA TYR A 279 -4.94 8.84 7.85
C TYR A 279 -4.68 7.66 8.79
N CYS A 280 -4.76 6.44 8.27
CA CYS A 280 -4.37 5.23 8.99
C CYS A 280 -3.21 4.51 8.29
N LYS A 281 -2.12 4.27 9.02
CA LYS A 281 -1.02 3.40 8.59
C LYS A 281 -0.97 2.20 9.52
N TRP A 282 -1.39 1.04 9.02
CA TRP A 282 -1.57 -0.15 9.83
C TRP A 282 -1.21 -1.40 9.06
N ASP A 283 -0.35 -2.24 9.64
CA ASP A 283 -0.25 -3.66 9.26
C ASP A 283 0.16 -4.43 10.52
N PRO A 284 -0.70 -5.32 11.04
CA PRO A 284 -0.43 -6.05 12.27
C PRO A 284 0.80 -6.97 12.15
N TYR A 285 1.19 -7.41 10.95
CA TYR A 285 2.35 -8.28 10.77
C TYR A 285 3.66 -7.57 11.06
N TYR A 286 3.78 -6.26 10.80
CA TYR A 286 4.96 -5.49 11.17
C TYR A 286 5.07 -5.23 12.67
N VAL A 287 3.94 -5.15 13.35
CA VAL A 287 3.90 -4.98 14.80
C VAL A 287 4.20 -6.32 15.48
N ARG A 288 3.67 -7.44 14.96
CA ARG A 288 3.89 -8.79 15.52
C ARG A 288 5.29 -9.36 15.24
N SER A 289 6.06 -8.80 14.31
CA SER A 289 7.40 -9.29 13.93
C SER A 289 8.56 -8.69 14.75
N LEU A 290 8.25 -7.91 15.79
CA LEU A 290 9.24 -7.18 16.58
C LEU A 290 9.98 -8.01 17.64
N GLY A 291 9.67 -9.29 17.82
CA GLY A 291 10.22 -10.12 18.91
C GLY A 291 11.74 -10.05 19.06
N ARG A 292 12.47 -10.13 17.95
CA ARG A 292 13.95 -10.03 17.94
C ARG A 292 14.50 -8.69 18.45
N PHE A 293 13.75 -7.60 18.33
CA PHE A 293 14.14 -6.29 18.85
C PHE A 293 13.79 -6.14 20.32
N VAL A 294 12.69 -6.75 20.75
CA VAL A 294 12.28 -6.83 22.17
C VAL A 294 13.31 -7.61 22.97
N GLU A 295 13.75 -8.77 22.47
CA GLU A 295 14.78 -9.61 23.11
C GLU A 295 16.12 -8.88 23.26
N ARG A 296 16.46 -8.00 22.29
CA ARG A 296 17.65 -7.14 22.32
C ARG A 296 17.48 -5.88 23.18
N GLY A 297 16.28 -5.62 23.72
CA GLY A 297 15.98 -4.42 24.50
C GLY A 297 15.91 -3.12 23.69
N LEU A 298 15.75 -3.20 22.37
CA LEU A 298 15.71 -2.03 21.48
C LEU A 298 14.30 -1.42 21.34
N VAL A 299 13.27 -2.27 21.47
CA VAL A 299 11.86 -1.90 21.35
C VAL A 299 11.12 -2.48 22.56
N PRO A 300 10.19 -1.76 23.20
CA PRO A 300 9.39 -2.33 24.29
C PRO A 300 8.46 -3.43 23.76
N PRO A 301 8.15 -4.46 24.58
CA PRO A 301 7.09 -5.40 24.25
C PRO A 301 5.75 -4.68 24.14
N LEU A 302 4.83 -5.24 23.35
CA LEU A 302 3.45 -4.72 23.28
C LEU A 302 2.80 -4.76 24.67
N SER A 303 2.26 -3.63 25.10
CA SER A 303 1.44 -3.55 26.30
C SER A 303 0.12 -4.30 26.10
N ASP A 304 -0.58 -4.60 27.19
CA ASP A 304 -1.88 -5.27 27.11
C ASP A 304 -2.95 -4.35 26.49
N GLU A 305 -2.84 -3.03 26.67
CA GLU A 305 -3.67 -2.04 25.99
C GLU A 305 -3.42 -2.04 24.48
N GLN A 306 -2.16 -2.15 24.03
CA GLN A 306 -1.85 -2.25 22.60
C GLN A 306 -2.42 -3.54 21.99
N LYS A 307 -2.25 -4.69 22.67
CA LYS A 307 -2.83 -5.96 22.19
C LYS A 307 -4.36 -5.87 22.09
N ARG A 308 -5.02 -5.35 23.13
CA ARG A 308 -6.48 -5.12 23.12
C ARG A 308 -6.90 -4.19 21.97
N ALA A 309 -6.17 -3.11 21.74
CA ALA A 309 -6.47 -2.18 20.65
C ALA A 309 -6.34 -2.84 19.26
N MET A 310 -5.36 -3.74 19.08
CA MET A 310 -5.22 -4.51 17.83
C MET A 310 -6.42 -5.43 17.58
N ASP A 311 -6.88 -6.12 18.62
CA ASP A 311 -8.01 -7.05 18.52
C ASP A 311 -9.32 -6.28 18.24
N ILE A 312 -9.56 -5.17 18.95
CA ILE A 312 -10.72 -4.29 18.72
C ILE A 312 -10.70 -3.68 17.32
N LEU A 313 -9.54 -3.22 16.85
CA LEU A 313 -9.42 -2.65 15.51
C LEU A 313 -9.79 -3.68 14.44
N GLU A 314 -9.29 -4.90 14.54
CA GLU A 314 -9.63 -6.00 13.61
C GLU A 314 -11.13 -6.35 13.68
N GLU A 315 -11.71 -6.45 14.89
CA GLU A 315 -13.13 -6.75 15.08
C GLU A 315 -14.03 -5.69 14.42
N VAL A 316 -13.75 -4.41 14.69
CA VAL A 316 -14.51 -3.29 14.10
C VAL A 316 -14.34 -3.26 12.59
N CYS A 317 -13.13 -3.48 12.07
CA CYS A 317 -12.90 -3.56 10.63
C CYS A 317 -13.73 -4.70 10.01
N GLN A 318 -13.70 -5.89 10.59
CA GLN A 318 -14.43 -7.05 10.09
C GLN A 318 -15.95 -6.85 10.12
N ARG A 319 -16.48 -6.17 11.15
CA ARG A 319 -17.90 -5.87 11.32
C ARG A 319 -18.42 -4.89 10.27
N GLU A 320 -17.60 -3.90 9.90
CA GLU A 320 -17.99 -2.81 8.98
C GLU A 320 -17.55 -3.06 7.53
N ALA A 321 -16.89 -4.19 7.25
CA ALA A 321 -16.28 -4.48 5.96
C ALA A 321 -17.29 -4.74 4.83
N LEU A 322 -16.93 -4.27 3.63
CA LEU A 322 -17.50 -4.71 2.37
C LEU A 322 -16.72 -5.91 1.85
N HIS A 323 -17.39 -7.04 1.73
CA HIS A 323 -16.83 -8.27 1.18
C HIS A 323 -16.85 -8.27 -0.35
N MET A 324 -15.75 -8.69 -0.98
CA MET A 324 -15.54 -8.65 -2.42
C MET A 324 -14.90 -9.93 -2.94
N ILE A 325 -15.48 -10.47 -4.01
CA ILE A 325 -14.93 -11.60 -4.76
C ILE A 325 -14.41 -11.07 -6.10
N LEU A 326 -13.13 -11.29 -6.37
CA LEU A 326 -12.50 -10.91 -7.64
C LEU A 326 -12.56 -12.08 -8.61
N GLU A 327 -13.19 -11.85 -9.75
CA GLU A 327 -13.19 -12.80 -10.87
C GLU A 327 -11.93 -12.62 -11.73
N VAL A 328 -11.60 -13.63 -12.54
CA VAL A 328 -10.49 -13.53 -13.50
C VAL A 328 -10.74 -12.34 -14.44
N GLY A 329 -9.76 -11.43 -14.53
CA GLY A 329 -9.88 -10.19 -15.29
C GLY A 329 -10.48 -9.02 -14.51
N ASP A 330 -10.81 -9.19 -13.22
CA ASP A 330 -11.17 -8.07 -12.36
C ASP A 330 -9.92 -7.36 -11.83
N VAL A 331 -9.99 -6.03 -11.79
CA VAL A 331 -8.98 -5.15 -11.18
C VAL A 331 -9.61 -4.39 -10.02
N GLN A 332 -9.21 -4.69 -8.79
CA GLN A 332 -9.58 -3.90 -7.63
C GLN A 332 -8.56 -2.78 -7.43
N PHE A 333 -9.03 -1.56 -7.22
CA PHE A 333 -8.22 -0.46 -6.68
C PHE A 333 -8.72 -0.06 -5.31
N VAL A 334 -7.79 0.21 -4.38
CA VAL A 334 -8.07 0.74 -3.05
C VAL A 334 -7.08 1.84 -2.69
N SER A 335 -7.54 2.84 -1.95
CA SER A 335 -6.73 3.91 -1.38
C SER A 335 -6.30 3.56 0.04
N ASN A 336 -5.00 3.34 0.26
CA ASN A 336 -4.45 3.10 1.59
C ASN A 336 -4.57 4.31 2.52
N ALA A 337 -4.87 5.49 1.99
CA ALA A 337 -4.97 6.68 2.82
C ALA A 337 -6.15 6.65 3.79
N HIS A 338 -7.26 6.05 3.36
CA HIS A 338 -8.51 6.04 4.13
C HIS A 338 -9.28 4.71 4.01
N LEU A 339 -8.65 3.65 3.50
CA LEU A 339 -9.15 2.28 3.57
C LEU A 339 -8.15 1.35 4.22
N LEU A 340 -8.69 0.35 4.92
CA LEU A 340 -7.97 -0.88 5.22
C LEU A 340 -8.54 -2.00 4.37
N HIS A 341 -7.68 -2.96 4.02
CA HIS A 341 -8.07 -4.12 3.24
C HIS A 341 -7.48 -5.39 3.82
N ALA A 342 -8.15 -6.52 3.58
CA ALA A 342 -7.79 -7.83 4.10
C ALA A 342 -8.02 -8.91 3.03
N ARG A 343 -7.47 -10.10 3.30
CA ARG A 343 -7.67 -11.29 2.48
C ARG A 343 -7.96 -12.49 3.36
N THR A 344 -9.00 -13.25 3.04
CA THR A 344 -9.27 -14.53 3.71
C THR A 344 -8.16 -15.55 3.46
N ALA A 345 -8.03 -16.54 4.35
CA ALA A 345 -7.17 -17.70 4.07
C ALA A 345 -7.73 -18.45 2.85
N TYR A 346 -6.89 -19.19 2.15
CA TYR A 346 -7.32 -19.86 0.93
C TYR A 346 -6.68 -21.22 0.71
N LYS A 347 -7.24 -21.96 -0.24
CA LYS A 347 -6.72 -23.23 -0.72
C LYS A 347 -6.68 -23.20 -2.24
N ASP A 348 -5.53 -23.51 -2.80
CA ASP A 348 -5.35 -23.60 -4.25
C ASP A 348 -5.87 -24.92 -4.82
N PHE A 349 -6.17 -24.90 -6.12
CA PHE A 349 -6.42 -26.13 -6.86
C PHE A 349 -5.19 -27.05 -6.85
N ALA A 350 -5.44 -28.36 -6.85
CA ALA A 350 -4.38 -29.33 -7.09
C ALA A 350 -3.85 -29.22 -8.54
N PRO A 351 -2.55 -29.46 -8.77
CA PRO A 351 -2.00 -29.56 -10.13
C PRO A 351 -2.79 -30.57 -10.98
N PRO A 352 -3.03 -30.31 -12.28
CA PRO A 352 -2.38 -29.28 -13.11
C PRO A 352 -3.13 -27.93 -13.19
N ALA A 353 -4.22 -27.75 -12.45
CA ALA A 353 -4.96 -26.49 -12.48
C ALA A 353 -4.12 -25.32 -11.91
N PRO A 354 -4.29 -24.09 -12.45
CA PRO A 354 -3.52 -22.95 -11.98
C PRO A 354 -3.89 -22.59 -10.54
N ARG A 355 -2.87 -22.18 -9.79
CA ARG A 355 -3.02 -21.64 -8.42
C ARG A 355 -3.49 -20.20 -8.46
N ARG A 356 -4.00 -19.69 -7.33
CA ARG A 356 -4.33 -18.27 -7.15
C ARG A 356 -3.14 -17.40 -7.50
N HIS A 357 -3.35 -16.42 -8.37
CA HIS A 357 -2.30 -15.50 -8.81
C HIS A 357 -2.92 -14.16 -9.17
N LEU A 358 -2.51 -13.12 -8.44
CA LEU A 358 -2.84 -11.73 -8.74
C LEU A 358 -1.57 -10.95 -9.06
N LEU A 359 -1.66 -10.01 -10.00
CA LEU A 359 -0.66 -8.94 -10.13
C LEU A 359 -1.04 -7.80 -9.18
N ARG A 360 -0.05 -7.19 -8.53
CA ARG A 360 -0.24 -6.08 -7.60
C ARG A 360 0.51 -4.84 -8.06
N LEU A 361 -0.16 -3.70 -7.98
CA LEU A 361 0.43 -2.37 -8.12
C LEU A 361 0.44 -1.66 -6.78
N TRP A 362 1.54 -0.99 -6.49
CA TRP A 362 1.61 0.07 -5.50
C TRP A 362 1.91 1.37 -6.23
N LEU A 363 1.07 2.38 -6.01
CA LEU A 363 1.15 3.66 -6.68
C LEU A 363 1.24 4.78 -5.65
N ALA A 364 2.17 5.70 -5.88
CA ALA A 364 2.30 6.94 -5.14
C ALA A 364 1.48 8.06 -5.81
N THR A 365 0.91 8.93 -4.99
CA THR A 365 0.23 10.16 -5.42
C THR A 365 0.84 11.33 -4.65
N PRO A 366 1.80 12.08 -5.22
CA PRO A 366 2.43 13.17 -4.51
C PRO A 366 1.41 14.26 -4.16
N GLU A 367 1.65 14.96 -3.06
CA GLU A 367 0.78 16.03 -2.56
C GLU A 367 0.56 17.12 -3.63
N GLY A 368 1.61 17.49 -4.35
CA GLY A 368 1.56 18.50 -5.42
C GLY A 368 0.67 18.12 -6.61
N GLU A 369 0.26 16.86 -6.72
CA GLU A 369 -0.61 16.34 -7.79
C GLU A 369 -1.95 15.83 -7.23
N GLY A 370 -2.37 16.33 -6.08
CA GLY A 370 -3.67 16.05 -5.47
C GLY A 370 -3.68 14.90 -4.47
N GLY A 371 -2.54 14.25 -4.22
CA GLY A 371 -2.38 13.32 -3.10
C GLY A 371 -2.59 13.98 -1.74
N TRP A 372 -2.81 13.17 -0.70
CA TRP A 372 -3.01 13.70 0.65
C TRP A 372 -1.70 14.20 1.25
N ALA A 373 -1.74 15.26 2.05
CA ALA A 373 -0.56 15.85 2.66
C ALA A 373 -0.17 15.09 3.93
N LEU A 374 0.79 14.16 3.84
CA LEU A 374 1.16 13.31 4.97
C LEU A 374 2.19 14.03 5.86
N PRO A 375 2.19 13.80 7.19
CA PRO A 375 3.23 14.31 8.10
C PRO A 375 4.53 13.49 7.95
N MET A 376 4.97 13.28 6.71
CA MET A 376 6.13 12.48 6.32
C MET A 376 7.10 13.36 5.53
N PRO A 377 8.42 13.13 5.61
CA PRO A 377 9.41 13.95 4.91
C PRO A 377 9.31 13.87 3.38
N ASP A 378 8.69 12.82 2.86
CA ASP A 378 8.57 12.49 1.44
C ASP A 378 7.20 12.91 0.83
N SER A 379 6.35 13.68 1.54
CA SER A 379 4.99 14.01 1.06
C SER A 379 4.94 14.59 -0.37
N HIS A 380 5.97 15.34 -0.77
CA HIS A 380 6.11 15.97 -2.09
C HIS A 380 6.88 15.12 -3.11
N GLU A 381 7.46 13.99 -2.73
CA GLU A 381 8.22 13.12 -3.64
C GLU A 381 7.28 12.42 -4.63
N LYS A 382 7.64 12.40 -5.92
CA LYS A 382 6.84 11.74 -6.96
C LYS A 382 6.54 10.28 -6.63
N LYS A 383 7.56 9.56 -6.12
CA LYS A 383 7.48 8.16 -5.70
C LYS A 383 7.59 8.04 -4.17
N ARG A 384 6.76 8.78 -3.45
CA ARG A 384 6.65 8.71 -1.98
C ARG A 384 6.21 7.32 -1.49
N GLY A 385 6.61 6.95 -0.28
CA GLY A 385 6.41 5.61 0.28
C GLY A 385 7.18 4.53 -0.47
N GLY A 386 6.56 3.35 -0.57
CA GLY A 386 7.14 2.12 -1.09
C GLY A 386 8.24 1.54 -0.19
N VAL A 387 8.93 0.54 -0.72
CA VAL A 387 10.11 -0.06 -0.09
C VAL A 387 11.30 0.16 -1.01
N GLN A 388 12.24 1.01 -0.60
CA GLN A 388 13.51 1.19 -1.30
C GLN A 388 14.65 0.80 -0.36
N VAL A 389 15.51 -0.11 -0.82
CA VAL A 389 16.74 -0.51 -0.12
C VAL A 389 17.91 -0.01 -0.92
N ASN A 390 18.59 1.02 -0.43
CA ASN A 390 19.70 1.68 -1.10
C ASN A 390 19.35 2.02 -2.57
N ASP A 391 20.26 1.79 -3.52
CA ASP A 391 20.04 1.97 -4.96
C ASP A 391 19.59 0.65 -5.64
N THR A 392 18.85 -0.24 -4.94
CA THR A 392 18.31 -1.47 -5.56
C THR A 392 17.45 -1.11 -6.79
N PRO A 393 17.77 -1.62 -7.99
CA PRO A 393 17.06 -1.26 -9.22
C PRO A 393 15.60 -1.75 -9.22
N PRO A 394 14.66 -1.02 -9.84
CA PRO A 394 13.31 -1.49 -10.04
C PRO A 394 13.29 -2.72 -10.95
N LYS A 395 12.40 -3.66 -10.66
CA LYS A 395 12.16 -4.89 -11.43
C LYS A 395 10.68 -5.12 -11.66
N ALA A 396 10.32 -5.67 -12.81
CA ALA A 396 8.96 -6.07 -13.13
C ALA A 396 9.01 -7.49 -13.75
N PRO A 397 9.24 -8.54 -12.93
CA PRO A 397 9.23 -9.90 -13.43
C PRO A 397 7.84 -10.27 -13.96
N LEU A 398 7.77 -11.30 -14.81
CA LEU A 398 6.50 -11.80 -15.36
C LEU A 398 5.87 -12.93 -14.53
N ASP A 399 6.59 -13.45 -13.53
CA ASP A 399 6.06 -14.33 -12.48
C ASP A 399 6.76 -14.07 -11.14
N ALA A 400 6.25 -14.64 -10.05
CA ALA A 400 6.87 -14.56 -8.74
C ALA A 400 8.27 -15.20 -8.73
N GLU A 401 9.22 -14.48 -8.15
CA GLU A 401 10.59 -14.96 -7.88
C GLU A 401 10.78 -15.54 -6.48
#